data_AF-A0A2W4M3L1-F1
#
_entry.id   AF-A0A2W4M3L1-F1
#
_cell.length_a   1.000
_cell.length_b   1.000
_cell.length_c   1.000
_cell.angle_alpha   90.00
_cell.angle_beta   90.00
_cell.angle_gamma   90.00
#
_symmetry.space_group_name_H-M   'P 1'
#
loop_
_entity.id
_entity.type
_entity.pdbx_description
1 polymer ?
#
loop_
_entity_poly.entity_id
_entity_poly.type
_entity_poly.pdbx_seq_one_letter_code
_entity_poly.pdbx_strand_id
1 'polypeptide(L)'
;MPFVLWHGGPVTLRYLPRPRPPRLALPALAALALVSACGRPATLEECNEIVRRIVELELAARGGAGQSPEVVRETTAALEKTTLDQCVGRRIDDEAMKCVRAAKTAEGVVKCF
;
A
#
# COMPACT_ATOMS: atom_id res chain seq x y z
N MET A 1 -22.53 -44.68 34.58
CA MET A 1 -22.27 -43.75 35.70
C MET A 1 -23.42 -42.74 35.77
N PRO A 2 -23.85 -42.34 36.97
CA PRO A 2 -25.24 -41.96 37.25
C PRO A 2 -25.52 -40.46 37.05
N PHE A 3 -26.77 -40.20 36.70
CA PHE A 3 -27.45 -38.92 36.75
C PHE A 3 -27.47 -38.38 38.20
N VAL A 4 -27.03 -37.13 38.39
CA VAL A 4 -27.30 -36.35 39.60
C VAL A 4 -28.14 -35.15 39.19
N LEU A 5 -29.38 -35.12 39.67
CA LEU A 5 -30.29 -33.98 39.58
C LEU A 5 -29.73 -32.82 40.42
N TRP A 6 -29.63 -31.62 39.84
CA TRP A 6 -29.50 -30.37 40.59
C TRP A 6 -30.72 -29.49 40.29
N HIS A 7 -31.60 -29.37 41.28
CA HIS A 7 -32.63 -28.34 41.37
C HIS A 7 -32.01 -27.07 41.96
N GLY A 8 -32.19 -25.91 41.32
CA GLY A 8 -31.80 -24.62 41.88
C GLY A 8 -32.17 -23.47 40.95
N GLY A 9 -33.22 -22.73 41.31
CA GLY A 9 -33.90 -21.73 40.51
C GLY A 9 -33.15 -20.41 40.27
N PRO A 10 -33.87 -19.38 39.76
CA PRO A 10 -33.31 -18.32 38.91
C PRO A 10 -32.73 -17.14 39.68
N VAL A 11 -31.50 -16.74 39.37
CA VAL A 11 -30.99 -15.40 39.68
C VAL A 11 -31.35 -14.48 38.51
N THR A 12 -32.46 -13.77 38.66
CA THR A 12 -32.83 -12.65 37.79
C THR A 12 -31.92 -11.46 38.06
N LEU A 13 -30.76 -11.39 37.39
CA LEU A 13 -30.05 -10.13 37.25
C LEU A 13 -30.73 -9.32 36.14
N ARG A 14 -31.54 -8.35 36.55
CA ARG A 14 -32.06 -7.28 35.69
C ARG A 14 -30.88 -6.50 35.10
N TYR A 15 -30.42 -6.91 33.93
CA TYR A 15 -29.53 -6.12 33.09
C TYR A 15 -30.28 -4.87 32.63
N LEU A 16 -30.02 -3.73 33.28
CA LEU A 16 -30.47 -2.42 32.78
C LEU A 16 -29.72 -2.14 31.46
N PRO A 17 -30.43 -1.95 30.33
CA PRO A 17 -29.79 -1.65 29.07
C PRO A 17 -29.18 -0.25 29.13
N ARG A 18 -27.87 -0.15 28.84
CA ARG A 18 -27.22 1.14 28.56
C ARG A 18 -27.89 1.80 27.34
N PRO A 19 -28.41 3.03 27.44
CA PRO A 19 -28.83 3.78 26.26
C PRO A 19 -27.59 4.16 25.44
N ARG A 20 -27.42 3.55 24.26
CA ARG A 20 -26.44 3.99 23.26
C ARG A 20 -27.10 5.08 22.39
N PRO A 21 -26.52 6.28 22.29
CA PRO A 21 -27.08 7.35 21.47
C PRO A 21 -27.10 6.99 19.98
N PRO A 22 -28.03 7.59 19.22
CA PRO A 22 -28.41 7.15 17.88
C PRO A 22 -27.32 7.35 16.84
N ARG A 23 -27.32 6.41 15.89
CA ARG A 23 -26.47 6.30 14.71
C ARG A 23 -26.53 7.58 13.88
N LEU A 24 -25.47 8.40 13.92
CA LEU A 24 -25.20 9.34 12.82
C LEU A 24 -24.83 8.52 11.59
N ALA A 25 -25.77 8.44 10.66
CA ALA A 25 -25.59 7.85 9.35
C ALA A 25 -24.54 8.68 8.57
N LEU A 26 -23.36 8.11 8.36
CA LEU A 26 -22.41 8.58 7.36
C LEU A 26 -23.04 8.36 5.96
N PRO A 27 -23.24 9.39 5.12
CA PRO A 27 -23.48 9.14 3.71
C PRO A 27 -22.13 8.78 3.07
N ALA A 28 -21.86 7.47 2.98
CA ALA A 28 -20.81 6.90 2.16
C ALA A 28 -21.24 6.99 0.68
N LEU A 29 -20.93 8.10 0.03
CA LEU A 29 -21.03 8.28 -1.41
C LEU A 29 -19.62 8.54 -1.96
N ALA A 30 -18.79 7.49 -1.97
CA ALA A 30 -17.61 7.44 -2.83
C ALA A 30 -18.00 6.61 -4.06
N ALA A 31 -18.51 7.30 -5.08
CA ALA A 31 -18.80 6.68 -6.37
C ALA A 31 -17.49 6.18 -6.98
N LEU A 32 -17.45 4.87 -7.28
CA LEU A 32 -16.37 4.20 -7.98
C LEU A 32 -16.19 4.83 -9.37
N ALA A 33 -15.10 5.55 -9.58
CA ALA A 33 -14.60 5.84 -10.91
C ALA A 33 -13.71 4.66 -11.37
N LEU A 34 -14.34 3.58 -11.84
CA LEU A 34 -13.64 2.54 -12.60
C LEU A 34 -13.41 3.04 -14.03
N VAL A 35 -12.52 4.01 -14.19
CA VAL A 35 -11.91 4.28 -15.50
C VAL A 35 -10.85 3.21 -15.64
N SER A 36 -11.17 2.11 -16.32
CA SER A 36 -10.19 1.13 -16.76
C SER A 36 -9.28 1.81 -17.79
N ALA A 37 -8.25 2.49 -17.31
CA ALA A 37 -7.15 2.95 -18.14
C ALA A 37 -6.45 1.68 -18.63
N CYS A 38 -6.74 1.27 -19.87
CA CYS A 38 -5.93 0.28 -20.55
C CYS A 38 -4.48 0.79 -20.53
N GLY A 39 -3.64 0.22 -19.66
CA GLY A 39 -2.26 0.66 -19.46
C GLY A 39 -1.54 0.83 -20.79
N ARG A 40 -0.88 1.97 -20.95
CA ARG A 40 -0.06 2.25 -22.13
C ARG A 40 1.33 1.65 -21.94
N PRO A 41 2.06 1.32 -23.01
CA PRO A 41 3.46 1.01 -22.86
C PRO A 41 4.17 2.17 -22.15
N ALA A 42 4.93 1.84 -21.11
CA ALA A 42 5.70 2.81 -20.35
C ALA A 42 6.72 3.50 -21.26
N THR A 43 6.77 4.84 -21.19
CA THR A 43 7.79 5.62 -21.87
C THR A 43 9.09 5.58 -21.09
N LEU A 44 10.18 5.93 -21.77
CA LEU A 44 11.49 6.05 -21.13
C LEU A 44 11.47 7.04 -19.94
N GLU A 45 10.75 8.15 -20.04
CA GLU A 45 10.62 9.12 -18.95
C GLU A 45 9.88 8.55 -17.73
N GLU A 46 8.82 7.78 -17.92
CA GLU A 46 8.13 7.12 -16.81
C GLU A 46 9.04 6.11 -16.11
N CYS A 47 9.78 5.32 -16.89
CA CYS A 47 10.73 4.37 -16.35
C CYS A 47 11.87 5.07 -15.59
N ASN A 48 12.35 6.22 -16.07
CA ASN A 48 13.32 7.04 -15.34
C ASN A 48 12.74 7.60 -14.03
N GLU A 49 11.48 8.04 -14.02
CA GLU A 49 10.80 8.50 -12.80
C GLU A 49 10.71 7.37 -11.76
N ILE A 50 10.36 6.16 -12.21
CA ILE A 50 10.29 4.97 -11.36
C ILE A 50 11.66 4.64 -10.76
N VAL A 51 12.71 4.58 -11.60
CA VAL A 51 14.08 4.32 -11.13
C VAL A 51 14.50 5.35 -10.10
N ARG A 52 14.34 6.64 -10.40
CA ARG A 52 14.71 7.72 -9.48
C ARG A 52 14.00 7.56 -8.15
N ARG A 53 12.70 7.24 -8.18
CA ARG A 53 11.91 7.04 -6.96
C ARG A 53 12.39 5.84 -6.14
N ILE A 54 12.74 4.73 -6.80
CA ILE A 54 13.29 3.54 -6.13
C ILE A 54 14.64 3.89 -5.48
N VAL A 55 15.54 4.55 -6.22
CA VAL A 55 16.85 4.99 -5.71
C VAL A 55 16.68 5.90 -4.49
N GLU A 56 15.82 6.91 -4.57
CA GLU A 56 15.52 7.80 -3.43
C GLU A 56 15.08 7.01 -2.18
N LEU A 57 14.18 6.04 -2.36
CA LEU A 57 13.66 5.21 -1.27
C LEU A 57 14.71 4.25 -0.69
N GLU A 58 15.53 3.62 -1.54
CA GLU A 58 16.66 2.78 -1.14
C GLU A 58 17.69 3.58 -0.34
N LEU A 59 18.05 4.76 -0.84
CA LEU A 59 19.02 5.62 -0.16
C LEU A 59 18.46 6.13 1.17
N ALA A 60 17.18 6.49 1.22
CA ALA A 60 16.52 6.88 2.45
C ALA A 60 16.48 5.74 3.48
N ALA A 61 16.18 4.51 3.06
CA ALA A 61 16.15 3.33 3.92
C ALA A 61 17.53 3.02 4.54
N ARG A 62 18.62 3.33 3.83
CA ARG A 62 20.01 3.10 4.27
C ARG A 62 20.60 4.24 5.12
N GLY A 63 19.82 5.26 5.44
CA GLY A 63 20.27 6.40 6.28
C GLY A 63 20.41 7.73 5.54
N GLY A 64 19.93 7.84 4.30
CA GLY A 64 19.81 9.10 3.57
C GLY A 64 21.16 9.74 3.20
N ALA A 65 21.21 11.07 3.21
CA ALA A 65 22.31 11.91 2.70
C ALA A 65 23.69 11.73 3.37
N GLY A 66 23.83 10.78 4.31
CA GLY A 66 25.11 10.36 4.89
C GLY A 66 25.84 9.28 4.10
N GLN A 67 25.26 8.75 3.01
CA GLN A 67 25.92 7.76 2.17
C GLN A 67 27.00 8.38 1.29
N SER A 68 28.12 7.65 1.12
CA SER A 68 29.19 8.06 0.22
C SER A 68 28.67 8.25 -1.21
N PRO A 69 29.12 9.26 -1.95
CA PRO A 69 28.74 9.46 -3.35
C PRO A 69 29.04 8.25 -4.24
N GLU A 70 30.03 7.42 -3.89
CA GLU A 70 30.31 6.15 -4.58
C GLU A 70 29.13 5.18 -4.46
N VAL A 71 28.58 5.02 -3.25
CA VAL A 71 27.46 4.11 -2.94
C VAL A 71 26.18 4.57 -3.64
N VAL A 72 25.95 5.89 -3.66
CA VAL A 72 24.84 6.48 -4.40
C VAL A 72 24.97 6.16 -5.89
N ARG A 73 26.14 6.38 -6.48
CA ARG A 73 26.39 6.16 -7.91
C ARG A 73 26.27 4.69 -8.30
N GLU A 74 26.82 3.78 -7.50
CA GLU A 74 26.71 2.33 -7.73
C GLU A 74 25.26 1.84 -7.64
N THR A 75 24.52 2.30 -6.63
CA THR A 75 23.11 1.95 -6.44
C THR A 75 22.26 2.45 -7.60
N THR A 76 22.45 3.69 -8.03
CA THR A 76 21.76 4.25 -9.19
C THR A 76 22.09 3.48 -10.46
N ALA A 77 23.36 3.22 -10.77
CA ALA A 77 23.75 2.54 -11.99
C ALA A 77 23.22 1.09 -12.07
N ALA A 78 23.22 0.37 -10.95
CA ALA A 78 22.67 -0.98 -10.87
C ALA A 78 21.15 -1.01 -11.13
N LEU A 79 20.43 -0.03 -10.57
CA LEU A 79 18.99 0.08 -10.70
C LEU A 79 18.56 0.65 -12.06
N GLU A 80 19.25 1.64 -12.60
CA GLU A 80 18.99 2.20 -13.92
C GLU A 80 19.03 1.12 -14.99
N LYS A 81 20.14 0.38 -15.07
CA LYS A 81 20.29 -0.64 -16.11
C LYS A 81 19.22 -1.73 -16.02
N THR A 82 18.99 -2.25 -14.82
CA THR A 82 18.06 -3.38 -14.63
C THR A 82 16.60 -2.96 -14.74
N THR A 83 16.24 -1.81 -14.19
CA THR A 83 14.85 -1.36 -14.10
C THR A 83 14.40 -0.70 -15.39
N LEU A 84 15.26 0.05 -16.11
CA LEU A 84 14.89 0.64 -17.41
C LEU A 84 14.61 -0.45 -18.45
N ASP A 85 15.50 -1.45 -18.56
CA ASP A 85 15.34 -2.56 -19.52
C ASP A 85 14.09 -3.40 -19.25
N GLN A 86 13.70 -3.55 -17.98
CA GLN A 86 12.50 -4.30 -17.59
C GLN A 86 11.22 -3.45 -17.56
N CYS A 87 11.33 -2.12 -17.54
CA CYS A 87 10.18 -1.23 -17.46
C CYS A 87 9.68 -0.80 -18.84
N VAL A 88 10.58 -0.48 -19.77
CA VAL A 88 10.18 0.04 -21.09
C VAL A 88 9.34 -0.99 -21.83
N GLY A 89 8.13 -0.58 -22.24
CA GLY A 89 7.18 -1.45 -22.93
C GLY A 89 6.27 -2.29 -22.02
N ARG A 90 6.48 -2.31 -20.69
CA ARG A 90 5.45 -2.83 -19.77
C ARG A 90 4.25 -1.90 -19.76
N ARG A 91 3.05 -2.47 -19.53
CA ARG A 91 1.85 -1.66 -19.38
C ARG A 91 1.87 -0.94 -18.03
N ILE A 92 1.88 0.38 -18.11
CA ILE A 92 1.77 1.29 -16.98
C ILE A 92 0.60 2.22 -17.29
N ASP A 93 -0.29 2.36 -16.31
CA ASP A 93 -1.36 3.35 -16.34
C ASP A 93 -1.04 4.50 -15.38
N ASP A 94 -1.85 5.57 -15.48
CA ASP A 94 -1.67 6.77 -14.66
C ASP A 94 -1.92 6.51 -13.17
N GLU A 95 -2.72 5.49 -12.81
CA GLU A 95 -2.95 5.10 -11.42
C GLU A 95 -1.73 4.41 -10.83
N ALA A 96 -1.07 3.56 -11.60
CA ALA A 96 0.18 2.92 -11.24
C ALA A 96 1.28 3.96 -11.02
N MET A 97 1.39 4.98 -11.89
CA MET A 97 2.32 6.09 -11.66
C MET A 97 1.98 6.92 -10.41
N LYS A 98 0.69 7.10 -10.07
CA LYS A 98 0.29 7.71 -8.79
C LYS A 98 0.68 6.84 -7.60
N CYS A 99 0.54 5.51 -7.71
CA CYS A 99 0.98 4.55 -6.71
C CYS A 99 2.50 4.66 -6.48
N VAL A 100 3.31 4.72 -7.54
CA VAL A 100 4.77 4.87 -7.44
C VAL A 100 5.16 6.14 -6.69
N ARG A 101 4.54 7.27 -7.03
CA ARG A 101 4.78 8.55 -6.34
C ARG A 101 4.37 8.51 -4.88
N ALA A 102 3.32 7.77 -4.53
CA ALA A 102 2.84 7.62 -3.16
C ALA A 102 3.59 6.54 -2.35
N ALA A 103 4.35 5.66 -3.00
CA ALA A 103 5.04 4.56 -2.35
C ALA A 103 6.07 5.07 -1.33
N LYS A 104 6.17 4.35 -0.20
CA LYS A 104 7.06 4.67 0.93
C LYS A 104 8.31 3.80 0.99
N THR A 105 8.36 2.72 0.21
CA THR A 105 9.52 1.81 0.12
C THR A 105 9.72 1.37 -1.33
N ALA A 106 10.94 0.95 -1.68
CA ALA A 106 11.29 0.46 -3.00
C ALA A 106 10.43 -0.76 -3.41
N GLU A 107 10.17 -1.69 -2.48
CA GLU A 107 9.28 -2.83 -2.73
C GLU A 107 7.83 -2.40 -2.92
N GLY A 108 7.43 -1.29 -2.30
CA GLY A 108 6.12 -0.67 -2.51
C GLY A 108 5.92 -0.18 -3.94
N VAL A 109 6.99 0.32 -4.57
CA VAL A 109 6.97 0.74 -5.99
C VAL A 109 6.75 -0.46 -6.91
N VAL A 110 7.42 -1.59 -6.66
CA VAL A 110 7.27 -2.81 -7.47
C VAL A 110 5.84 -3.35 -7.44
N LYS A 111 5.13 -3.19 -6.31
CA LYS A 111 3.73 -3.64 -6.14
C LYS A 111 2.71 -2.77 -6.89
N CYS A 112 3.12 -1.67 -7.48
CA CYS A 112 2.23 -0.80 -8.26
C CYS A 112 1.92 -1.35 -9.66
N PHE A 113 2.60 -2.41 -10.11
CA PHE A 113 2.57 -2.93 -11.49
C PHE A 113 2.44 -4.45 -11.57
#